data_AF-A0A9E2YSZ3-F1
#
_entry.id   AF-A0A9E2YSZ3-F1
#
_cell.length_a   1.000
_cell.length_b   1.000
_cell.length_c   1.000
_cell.angle_alpha   90.00
_cell.angle_beta   90.00
_cell.angle_gamma   90.00
#
_symmetry.space_group_name_H-M   'P 1'
#
loop_
_entity.id
_entity.type
_entity.pdbx_description
1 polymer ?
#
loop_
_entity_poly.entity_id
_entity_poly.type
_entity_poly.pdbx_seq_one_letter_code
_entity_poly.pdbx_strand_id
1 'polypeptide(L)'
;MKPTAESRVFLGMPAIVASPAMRRLLNTVERVAQSNASVLIEGESGCGKELIARAVHHYSLRCSKPWVDVSCAALPDHLVESELFGYEKGAFSGAETNKPGLFELANGGTLFLDEVGELEPRMQVKLLRVLDGTPYFRLGGTRKVAVDVRIIAATNQDLEEMVDNGKFRGDLYHRLGQVCLKVPPLRERPEDILPMSQYFLGQIRPQCSL
;
A
#
# COMPACT_ATOMS: atom_id res chain seq x y z
N MET A 1 15.84 31.75 5.35
CA MET A 1 14.41 31.47 5.13
C MET A 1 14.12 30.09 5.71
N LYS A 2 13.30 29.97 6.76
CA LYS A 2 12.82 28.64 7.18
C LYS A 2 11.93 28.09 6.06
N PRO A 3 12.09 26.84 5.62
CA PRO A 3 11.19 26.27 4.62
C PRO A 3 9.76 26.31 5.17
N THR A 4 8.87 27.06 4.52
CA THR A 4 7.44 27.08 4.85
C THR A 4 6.89 25.68 4.59
N ALA A 5 6.18 25.09 5.56
CA ALA A 5 5.57 23.78 5.40
C ALA A 5 4.52 23.81 4.29
N GLU A 6 4.57 22.84 3.39
CA GLU A 6 3.53 22.58 2.40
C GLU A 6 2.52 21.59 3.00
N SER A 7 1.24 21.93 2.90
CA SER A 7 0.15 21.02 3.25
C SER A 7 -0.56 20.59 1.97
N ARG A 8 -0.66 19.27 1.76
CA ARG A 8 -1.46 18.65 0.68
C ARG A 8 -2.38 17.61 1.29
N VAL A 9 -3.40 17.18 0.56
CA VAL A 9 -4.30 16.10 1.01
C VAL A 9 -4.39 15.05 -0.08
N PHE A 10 -4.06 13.80 0.25
CA PHE A 10 -4.12 12.66 -0.65
C PHE A 10 -5.16 11.67 -0.13
N LEU A 11 -6.27 11.54 -0.85
CA LEU A 11 -7.37 10.63 -0.49
C LEU A 11 -7.81 10.82 0.98
N GLY A 12 -8.02 12.06 1.39
CA GLY A 12 -8.40 12.42 2.77
C GLY A 12 -7.27 12.42 3.79
N MET A 13 -6.07 11.95 3.44
CA MET A 13 -4.91 11.94 4.33
C MET A 13 -4.08 13.22 4.19
N PRO A 14 -3.86 13.99 5.27
CA PRO A 14 -3.05 15.20 5.24
C PRO A 14 -1.55 14.88 5.11
N ALA A 15 -0.88 15.49 4.14
CA ALA A 15 0.55 15.47 3.93
C ALA A 15 1.16 16.79 4.40
N ILE A 16 1.92 16.75 5.49
CA ILE A 16 2.61 17.92 6.05
C ILE A 16 4.10 17.77 5.75
N VAL A 17 4.63 18.61 4.87
CA VAL A 17 5.98 18.46 4.34
C VAL A 17 6.73 19.79 4.33
N ALA A 18 7.81 19.86 5.10
CA ALA A 18 8.77 20.95 5.12
C ALA A 18 10.17 20.50 4.70
N SER A 19 10.54 19.22 4.92
CA SER A 19 11.88 18.72 4.66
C SER A 19 12.19 18.62 3.16
N PRO A 20 13.41 19.00 2.73
CA PRO A 20 13.84 18.83 1.34
C PRO A 20 13.81 17.37 0.88
N ALA A 21 14.07 16.43 1.79
CA ALA A 21 14.04 15.00 1.51
C ALA A 21 12.64 14.54 1.08
N MET A 22 11.61 14.90 1.85
CA MET A 22 10.22 14.56 1.51
C MET A 22 9.73 15.28 0.26
N ARG A 23 10.13 16.53 0.02
CA ARG A 23 9.79 17.23 -1.23
C ARG A 23 10.37 16.53 -2.46
N ARG A 24 11.64 16.11 -2.39
CA ARG A 24 12.26 15.32 -3.48
C ARG A 24 11.53 14.01 -3.69
N LEU A 25 11.17 13.31 -2.61
CA LEU A 25 10.40 12.07 -2.70
C LEU A 25 9.04 12.29 -3.38
N LEU A 26 8.29 13.32 -2.98
CA LEU A 26 7.00 13.64 -3.60
C LEU A 26 7.13 14.01 -5.09
N ASN A 27 8.20 14.71 -5.48
CA ASN A 27 8.47 14.99 -6.90
C ASN A 27 8.76 13.72 -7.69
N THR A 28 9.48 12.75 -7.08
CA THR A 28 9.69 11.43 -7.70
C THR A 28 8.38 10.66 -7.81
N VAL A 29 7.56 10.68 -6.76
CA VAL A 29 6.22 10.06 -6.74
C VAL A 29 5.36 10.57 -7.88
N GLU A 30 5.32 11.87 -8.12
CA GLU A 30 4.53 12.47 -9.21
C GLU A 30 4.94 11.93 -10.60
N ARG A 31 6.25 11.73 -10.84
CA ARG A 31 6.77 11.15 -12.08
C ARG A 31 6.44 9.67 -12.21
N VAL A 32 6.66 8.90 -11.15
CA VAL A 32 6.40 7.44 -11.12
C VAL A 32 4.92 7.14 -11.28
N ALA A 33 4.06 8.00 -10.74
CA ALA A 33 2.61 7.87 -10.81
C ALA A 33 2.06 7.87 -12.24
N GLN A 34 2.75 8.52 -13.20
CA GLN A 34 2.36 8.56 -14.62
C GLN A 34 2.55 7.23 -15.37
N SER A 35 3.16 6.23 -14.73
CA SER A 35 3.27 4.86 -15.26
C SER A 35 2.30 3.91 -14.56
N ASN A 36 2.06 2.74 -15.17
CA ASN A 36 1.34 1.63 -14.52
C ASN A 36 2.29 0.66 -13.79
N ALA A 37 3.56 1.01 -13.62
CA ALA A 37 4.51 0.17 -12.91
C ALA A 37 4.06 -0.05 -11.45
N SER A 38 4.36 -1.24 -10.94
CA SER A 38 4.21 -1.53 -9.52
C SER A 38 5.21 -0.69 -8.72
N VAL A 39 4.80 -0.27 -7.53
CA VAL A 39 5.64 0.55 -6.66
C VAL A 39 5.81 -0.18 -5.34
N LEU A 40 7.06 -0.41 -4.93
CA LEU A 40 7.42 -0.88 -3.61
C LEU A 40 7.86 0.31 -2.76
N ILE A 41 7.26 0.49 -1.59
CA ILE A 41 7.55 1.56 -0.65
C ILE A 41 8.21 0.98 0.58
N GLU A 42 9.47 1.32 0.80
CA GLU A 42 10.25 0.85 1.94
C GLU A 42 10.39 1.95 2.98
N GLY A 43 10.29 1.59 4.25
CA GLY A 43 10.53 2.52 5.34
C GLY A 43 10.02 1.99 6.67
N GLU A 44 10.52 2.58 7.75
CA GLU A 44 10.16 2.18 9.11
C GLU A 44 8.65 2.28 9.38
N SER A 45 8.18 1.56 10.39
CA SER A 45 6.79 1.69 10.83
C SER A 45 6.51 3.15 11.24
N GLY A 46 5.35 3.68 10.83
CA GLY A 46 4.94 5.05 11.14
C GLY A 46 5.68 6.17 10.39
N CYS A 47 6.56 5.87 9.42
CA CYS A 47 7.23 6.92 8.64
C CYS A 47 6.35 7.60 7.56
N GLY A 48 5.11 7.13 7.37
CA GLY A 48 4.18 7.67 6.37
C GLY A 48 4.23 6.96 5.01
N LYS A 49 4.48 5.65 4.99
CA LYS A 49 4.41 4.83 3.76
C LYS A 49 3.04 4.93 3.09
N GLU A 50 1.95 4.87 3.88
CA GLU A 50 0.58 5.02 3.39
C GLU A 50 0.35 6.38 2.70
N LEU A 51 0.91 7.46 3.25
CA LEU A 51 0.84 8.79 2.66
C LEU A 51 1.44 8.80 1.24
N ILE A 52 2.61 8.18 1.10
CA ILE A 52 3.30 8.05 -0.19
C ILE A 52 2.48 7.18 -1.15
N ALA A 53 1.92 6.08 -0.68
CA ALA A 53 1.06 5.21 -1.48
C ALA A 53 -0.18 5.94 -2.02
N ARG A 54 -0.87 6.68 -1.16
CA ARG A 54 -2.01 7.54 -1.53
C ARG A 54 -1.58 8.63 -2.51
N ALA A 55 -0.40 9.23 -2.33
CA ALA A 55 0.14 10.21 -3.27
C ALA A 55 0.42 9.60 -4.66
N VAL A 56 0.99 8.39 -4.72
CA VAL A 56 1.19 7.66 -5.99
C VAL A 56 -0.14 7.46 -6.71
N HIS A 57 -1.19 7.00 -6.03
CA HIS A 57 -2.50 6.85 -6.66
C HIS A 57 -3.11 8.20 -7.08
N HIS A 58 -3.02 9.22 -6.22
CA HIS A 58 -3.56 10.55 -6.48
C HIS A 58 -2.99 11.19 -7.76
N TYR A 59 -1.69 11.05 -8.00
CA TYR A 59 -1.06 11.57 -9.23
C TYR A 59 -1.16 10.61 -10.42
N SER A 60 -1.74 9.42 -10.25
CA SER A 60 -1.77 8.42 -11.30
C SER A 60 -2.85 8.65 -12.35
N LEU A 61 -2.70 7.97 -13.49
CA LEU A 61 -3.76 7.87 -14.51
C LEU A 61 -5.04 7.18 -14.00
N ARG A 62 -4.98 6.55 -12.82
CA ARG A 62 -6.08 5.85 -12.15
C ARG A 62 -6.62 6.63 -10.95
N CYS A 63 -6.30 7.91 -10.79
CA CYS A 63 -6.68 8.72 -9.63
C CYS A 63 -8.20 8.86 -9.40
N SER A 64 -9.01 8.68 -10.45
CA SER A 64 -10.48 8.69 -10.36
C SER A 64 -11.08 7.27 -10.25
N LYS A 65 -10.25 6.24 -10.09
CA LYS A 65 -10.64 4.83 -10.02
C LYS A 65 -10.57 4.34 -8.57
N PRO A 66 -11.09 3.14 -8.26
CA PRO A 66 -11.09 2.64 -6.90
C PRO A 66 -9.68 2.62 -6.29
N TRP A 67 -9.60 3.06 -5.04
CA TRP A 67 -8.48 2.82 -4.14
C TRP A 67 -8.93 1.81 -3.09
N VAL A 68 -8.21 0.71 -2.97
CA VAL A 68 -8.45 -0.33 -1.97
C VAL A 68 -7.14 -0.56 -1.23
N ASP A 69 -7.17 -0.53 0.09
CA ASP A 69 -6.01 -0.78 0.94
C ASP A 69 -6.26 -1.95 1.90
N VAL A 70 -5.19 -2.70 2.18
CA VAL A 70 -5.19 -3.78 3.15
C VAL A 70 -3.84 -3.86 3.84
N SER A 71 -3.87 -4.02 5.17
CA SER A 71 -2.69 -4.34 5.96
C SER A 71 -2.60 -5.85 6.12
N CYS A 72 -1.56 -6.45 5.57
CA CYS A 72 -1.32 -7.90 5.67
C CYS A 72 -1.03 -8.32 7.12
N ALA A 73 -0.44 -7.43 7.93
CA ALA A 73 -0.17 -7.67 9.35
C ALA A 73 -1.44 -7.64 10.24
N ALA A 74 -2.51 -6.98 9.80
CA ALA A 74 -3.72 -6.79 10.60
C ALA A 74 -4.72 -7.94 10.49
N LEU A 75 -4.55 -8.82 9.51
CA LEU A 75 -5.46 -9.93 9.24
C LEU A 75 -4.83 -11.25 9.70
N PRO A 76 -5.60 -12.15 10.34
CA PRO A 76 -5.15 -13.52 10.57
C PRO A 76 -4.79 -14.21 9.25
N ASP A 77 -3.72 -15.00 9.22
CA ASP A 77 -3.19 -15.64 8.00
C ASP A 77 -4.25 -16.40 7.20
N HIS A 78 -5.13 -17.12 7.90
CA HIS A 78 -6.22 -17.89 7.31
C HIS A 78 -7.30 -17.03 6.61
N LEU A 79 -7.41 -15.75 6.97
CA LEU A 79 -8.37 -14.82 6.36
C LEU A 79 -7.76 -14.00 5.23
N VAL A 80 -6.44 -13.78 5.21
CA VAL A 80 -5.76 -12.98 4.17
C VAL A 80 -6.14 -13.49 2.77
N GLU A 81 -6.17 -14.82 2.58
CA GLU A 81 -6.55 -15.42 1.30
C GLU A 81 -8.00 -15.08 0.90
N SER A 82 -8.93 -15.24 1.85
CA SER A 82 -10.35 -14.98 1.61
C SER A 82 -10.67 -13.50 1.41
N GLU A 83 -9.93 -12.59 2.04
CA GLU A 83 -10.09 -11.15 1.83
C GLU A 83 -9.54 -10.75 0.45
N LEU A 84 -8.31 -11.15 0.11
CA LEU A 84 -7.69 -10.76 -1.17
C LEU A 84 -8.45 -11.32 -2.37
N PHE A 85 -8.81 -12.62 -2.34
CA PHE A 85 -9.35 -13.32 -3.50
C PHE A 85 -10.86 -13.57 -3.45
N GLY A 86 -11.50 -13.35 -2.30
CA GLY A 86 -12.94 -13.62 -2.14
C GLY A 86 -13.25 -15.11 -2.07
N TYR A 87 -14.50 -15.42 -1.73
CA TYR A 87 -14.97 -16.80 -1.60
C TYR A 87 -16.39 -16.97 -2.11
N GLU A 88 -16.72 -18.20 -2.50
CA GLU A 88 -18.09 -18.62 -2.79
C GLU A 88 -18.71 -19.31 -1.57
N LYS A 89 -20.05 -19.32 -1.52
CA LYS A 89 -20.83 -19.96 -0.48
C LYS A 89 -20.42 -21.44 -0.37
N GLY A 90 -20.12 -21.88 0.84
CA GLY A 90 -19.69 -23.25 1.12
C GLY A 90 -18.19 -23.52 0.93
N ALA A 91 -17.37 -22.50 0.67
CA ALA A 91 -15.92 -22.66 0.55
C ALA A 91 -15.23 -23.14 1.85
N PHE A 92 -15.76 -22.75 3.01
CA PHE A 92 -15.31 -23.15 4.34
C PHE A 92 -16.45 -23.00 5.37
N SER A 93 -16.27 -23.55 6.57
CA SER A 93 -17.23 -23.40 7.67
C SER A 93 -17.42 -21.92 8.03
N GLY A 94 -18.62 -21.37 7.77
CA GLY A 94 -18.92 -19.94 7.93
C GLY A 94 -19.05 -19.16 6.63
N ALA A 95 -18.77 -19.76 5.47
CA ALA A 95 -19.01 -19.15 4.15
C ALA A 95 -20.50 -19.23 3.76
N GLU A 96 -21.35 -18.47 4.43
CA GLU A 96 -22.81 -18.48 4.20
C GLU A 96 -23.24 -17.75 2.92
N THR A 97 -22.41 -16.81 2.47
CA THR A 97 -22.65 -15.95 1.31
C THR A 97 -21.44 -15.95 0.36
N ASN A 98 -21.63 -15.43 -0.85
CA ASN A 98 -20.52 -15.13 -1.74
C ASN A 98 -19.94 -13.76 -1.35
N LYS A 99 -18.61 -13.65 -1.27
CA LYS A 99 -17.90 -12.39 -1.02
C LYS A 99 -16.87 -12.12 -2.13
N PRO A 100 -16.92 -10.97 -2.83
CA PRO A 100 -15.87 -10.60 -3.77
C PRO A 100 -14.57 -10.27 -3.02
N GLY A 101 -13.43 -10.58 -3.64
CA GLY A 101 -12.11 -10.25 -3.07
C GLY A 101 -11.70 -8.80 -3.28
N LEU A 102 -10.72 -8.34 -2.51
CA LEU A 102 -10.14 -6.99 -2.65
C LEU A 102 -9.59 -6.72 -4.06
N PHE A 103 -9.05 -7.74 -4.73
CA PHE A 103 -8.63 -7.62 -6.13
C PHE A 103 -9.78 -7.25 -7.08
N GLU A 104 -10.98 -7.79 -6.84
CA GLU A 104 -12.17 -7.46 -7.64
C GLU A 104 -12.66 -6.05 -7.34
N LEU A 105 -12.63 -5.66 -6.06
CA LEU A 105 -13.02 -4.32 -5.63
C LEU A 105 -12.06 -3.24 -6.18
N ALA A 106 -10.79 -3.59 -6.32
CA ALA A 106 -9.75 -2.71 -6.87
C ALA A 106 -9.68 -2.72 -8.41
N ASN A 107 -10.53 -3.49 -9.10
CA ASN A 107 -10.45 -3.68 -10.54
C ASN A 107 -10.56 -2.34 -11.30
N GLY A 108 -9.63 -2.11 -12.23
CA GLY A 108 -9.45 -0.85 -12.95
C GLY A 108 -8.80 0.28 -12.14
N GLY A 109 -8.52 0.03 -10.86
CA GLY A 109 -8.00 0.99 -9.89
C GLY A 109 -6.63 0.60 -9.34
N THR A 110 -6.44 0.80 -8.04
CA THR A 110 -5.20 0.54 -7.31
C THR A 110 -5.47 -0.25 -6.03
N LEU A 111 -4.67 -1.29 -5.80
CA LEU A 111 -4.64 -2.04 -4.55
C LEU A 111 -3.33 -1.74 -3.81
N PHE A 112 -3.46 -1.25 -2.59
CA PHE A 112 -2.36 -1.01 -1.67
C PHE A 112 -2.23 -2.18 -0.69
N LEU A 113 -1.05 -2.79 -0.67
CA LEU A 113 -0.67 -3.89 0.22
C LEU A 113 0.33 -3.36 1.24
N ASP A 114 -0.13 -3.08 2.46
CA ASP A 114 0.76 -2.66 3.55
C ASP A 114 1.31 -3.87 4.30
N GLU A 115 2.57 -3.75 4.70
CA GLU A 115 3.36 -4.82 5.32
C GLU A 115 3.39 -6.13 4.53
N VAL A 116 3.71 -6.04 3.23
CA VAL A 116 3.77 -7.19 2.30
C VAL A 116 4.78 -8.28 2.72
N GLY A 117 5.78 -7.93 3.55
CA GLY A 117 6.74 -8.87 4.13
C GLY A 117 6.10 -9.90 5.07
N GLU A 118 4.93 -9.60 5.62
CA GLU A 118 4.18 -10.52 6.50
C GLU A 118 3.42 -11.62 5.72
N LEU A 119 3.44 -11.60 4.38
CA LEU A 119 2.76 -12.61 3.60
C LEU A 119 3.44 -13.99 3.71
N GLU A 120 2.66 -15.01 4.05
CA GLU A 120 3.13 -16.39 4.01
C GLU A 120 3.55 -16.83 2.59
N PRO A 121 4.49 -17.78 2.45
CA PRO A 121 4.99 -18.25 1.16
C PRO A 121 3.90 -18.70 0.17
N ARG A 122 2.83 -19.33 0.67
CA ARG A 122 1.70 -19.77 -0.17
C ARG A 122 0.95 -18.58 -0.78
N MET A 123 0.80 -17.50 -0.03
CA MET A 123 0.17 -16.26 -0.47
C MET A 123 1.05 -15.52 -1.48
N GLN A 124 2.37 -15.52 -1.27
CA GLN A 124 3.32 -14.94 -2.22
C GLN A 124 3.20 -15.56 -3.62
N VAL A 125 3.05 -16.89 -3.71
CA VAL A 125 2.85 -17.60 -5.00
C VAL A 125 1.54 -17.18 -5.69
N LYS A 126 0.44 -17.07 -4.92
CA LYS A 126 -0.85 -16.66 -5.48
C LYS A 126 -0.83 -15.20 -5.95
N LEU A 127 -0.23 -14.33 -5.14
CA LEU A 127 -0.08 -12.91 -5.48
C LEU A 127 0.71 -12.78 -6.78
N LEU A 128 1.88 -13.41 -6.91
CA LEU A 128 2.69 -13.38 -8.13
C LEU A 128 1.89 -13.78 -9.38
N ARG A 129 1.11 -14.86 -9.33
CA ARG A 129 0.28 -15.29 -10.46
C ARG A 129 -0.70 -14.22 -10.92
N VAL A 130 -1.33 -13.53 -9.98
CA VAL A 130 -2.26 -12.42 -10.30
C VAL A 130 -1.51 -11.21 -10.85
N LEU A 131 -0.33 -10.89 -10.30
CA LEU A 131 0.53 -9.82 -10.84
C LEU A 131 1.02 -10.10 -12.27
N ASP A 132 1.19 -11.36 -12.65
CA ASP A 132 1.54 -11.79 -14.01
C ASP A 132 0.33 -11.79 -14.97
N GLY A 133 -0.85 -11.40 -14.50
CA GLY A 133 -2.08 -11.33 -15.30
C GLY A 133 -2.79 -12.67 -15.43
N THR A 134 -2.43 -13.67 -14.63
CA THR A 134 -3.14 -14.96 -14.62
C THR A 134 -4.47 -14.80 -13.89
N PRO A 135 -5.62 -15.15 -14.51
CA PRO A 135 -6.89 -15.17 -13.82
C PRO A 135 -6.85 -16.13 -12.62
N TYR A 136 -7.47 -15.75 -11.51
CA TYR A 136 -7.56 -16.56 -10.30
C TYR A 136 -8.98 -17.09 -10.08
N PHE A 137 -9.14 -17.95 -9.09
CA PHE A 137 -10.45 -18.43 -8.63
C PHE A 137 -10.69 -17.93 -7.22
N ARG A 138 -11.94 -17.57 -6.92
CA ARG A 138 -12.39 -17.39 -5.54
C ARG A 138 -12.20 -18.71 -4.78
N LEU A 139 -12.05 -18.64 -3.46
CA LEU A 139 -12.02 -19.86 -2.64
C LEU A 139 -13.34 -20.62 -2.82
N GLY A 140 -13.23 -21.92 -3.10
CA GLY A 140 -14.37 -22.79 -3.40
C GLY A 140 -15.06 -22.51 -4.75
N GLY A 141 -14.60 -21.50 -5.50
CA GLY A 141 -15.22 -21.09 -6.75
C GLY A 141 -14.68 -21.83 -7.96
N THR A 142 -15.52 -21.94 -8.99
CA THR A 142 -15.18 -22.60 -10.27
C THR A 142 -15.04 -21.61 -11.42
N ARG A 143 -15.34 -20.33 -11.18
CA ARG A 143 -15.24 -19.27 -12.19
C ARG A 143 -13.90 -18.54 -12.10
N LYS A 144 -13.25 -18.38 -13.25
CA LYS A 144 -12.05 -17.53 -13.39
C LYS A 144 -12.43 -16.05 -13.25
N VAL A 145 -11.63 -15.33 -12.47
CA VAL A 145 -11.71 -13.90 -12.24
C VAL A 145 -10.44 -13.27 -12.80
N ALA A 146 -10.60 -12.34 -13.73
CA ALA A 146 -9.52 -11.54 -14.30
C ALA A 146 -9.71 -10.09 -13.88
N VAL A 147 -8.64 -9.44 -13.46
CA VAL A 147 -8.66 -8.06 -12.95
C VAL A 147 -7.48 -7.28 -13.53
N ASP A 148 -7.68 -5.98 -13.72
CA ASP A 148 -6.62 -5.03 -14.07
C ASP A 148 -6.38 -4.09 -12.88
N VAL A 149 -5.38 -4.39 -12.06
CA VAL A 149 -5.13 -3.67 -10.81
C VAL A 149 -3.69 -3.16 -10.79
N ARG A 150 -3.52 -1.87 -10.50
CA ARG A 150 -2.19 -1.31 -10.20
C ARG A 150 -1.85 -1.65 -8.77
N ILE A 151 -0.63 -2.12 -8.53
CA ILE A 151 -0.21 -2.58 -7.22
C ILE A 151 0.79 -1.60 -6.62
N ILE A 152 0.53 -1.22 -5.39
CA ILE A 152 1.47 -0.49 -4.53
C ILE A 152 1.67 -1.36 -3.31
N ALA A 153 2.89 -1.73 -3.01
CA ALA A 153 3.25 -2.49 -1.82
C ALA A 153 4.06 -1.62 -0.87
N ALA A 154 3.92 -1.84 0.43
CA ALA A 154 4.75 -1.22 1.44
C ALA A 154 5.26 -2.26 2.45
N THR A 155 6.42 -1.99 3.03
CA THR A 155 6.98 -2.82 4.09
C THR A 155 7.99 -2.06 4.94
N ASN A 156 8.14 -2.46 6.20
CA ASN A 156 9.24 -2.07 7.07
C ASN A 156 10.38 -3.09 7.13
N GLN A 157 10.25 -4.26 6.50
CA GLN A 157 11.24 -5.34 6.50
C GLN A 157 12.18 -5.19 5.30
N ASP A 158 13.39 -5.71 5.43
CA ASP A 158 14.34 -5.81 4.32
C ASP A 158 13.99 -7.03 3.46
N LEU A 159 13.25 -6.80 2.36
CA LEU A 159 12.85 -7.90 1.48
C LEU A 159 14.02 -8.55 0.77
N GLU A 160 15.13 -7.82 0.55
CA GLU A 160 16.33 -8.39 -0.08
C GLU A 160 16.95 -9.44 0.85
N GLU A 161 17.11 -9.09 2.14
CA GLU A 161 17.57 -10.05 3.17
C GLU A 161 16.58 -11.23 3.35
N MET A 162 15.28 -10.98 3.26
CA MET A 162 14.28 -12.06 3.34
C MET A 162 14.32 -13.00 2.14
N VAL A 163 14.67 -12.50 0.96
CA VAL A 163 14.88 -13.33 -0.24
C VAL A 163 16.09 -14.23 -0.04
N ASP A 164 17.20 -13.68 0.43
CA ASP A 164 18.42 -14.44 0.71
C ASP A 164 18.19 -15.54 1.76
N ASN A 165 17.32 -15.27 2.74
CA ASN A 165 16.93 -16.22 3.78
C ASN A 165 15.78 -17.17 3.37
N GLY A 166 15.29 -17.09 2.13
CA GLY A 166 14.21 -17.96 1.61
C GLY A 166 12.82 -17.72 2.22
N LYS A 167 12.63 -16.60 2.94
CA LYS A 167 11.34 -16.20 3.54
C LYS A 167 10.45 -15.44 2.57
N PHE A 168 11.06 -14.76 1.59
CA PHE A 168 10.35 -14.05 0.55
C PHE A 168 10.82 -14.54 -0.83
N ARG A 169 9.91 -14.62 -1.79
CA ARG A 169 10.30 -15.09 -3.13
C ARG A 169 10.93 -13.96 -3.94
N GLY A 170 12.09 -14.23 -4.54
CA GLY A 170 12.79 -13.26 -5.37
C GLY A 170 12.01 -12.83 -6.63
N ASP A 171 11.24 -13.74 -7.24
CA ASP A 171 10.37 -13.43 -8.38
C ASP A 171 9.28 -12.42 -8.03
N LEU A 172 8.62 -12.59 -6.88
CA LEU A 172 7.66 -11.63 -6.34
C LEU A 172 8.32 -10.31 -5.98
N TYR A 173 9.49 -10.33 -5.35
CA TYR A 173 10.25 -9.12 -5.00
C TYR A 173 10.53 -8.27 -6.24
N HIS A 174 11.06 -8.86 -7.31
CA HIS A 174 11.31 -8.15 -8.57
C HIS A 174 10.03 -7.68 -9.25
N ARG A 175 8.92 -8.45 -9.14
CA ARG A 175 7.64 -8.07 -9.73
C ARG A 175 6.99 -6.90 -9.00
N LEU A 176 7.12 -6.80 -7.68
CA LEU A 176 6.64 -5.68 -6.86
C LEU A 176 7.56 -4.46 -6.99
N GLY A 177 8.87 -4.68 -6.98
CA GLY A 177 9.92 -3.66 -6.96
C GLY A 177 10.32 -3.08 -8.31
N GLN A 178 9.41 -3.01 -9.29
CA GLN A 178 9.70 -2.34 -10.57
C GLN A 178 10.15 -0.89 -10.37
N VAL A 179 9.54 -0.21 -9.40
CA VAL A 179 10.03 1.05 -8.85
C VAL A 179 10.06 0.94 -7.33
N CYS A 180 11.22 1.19 -6.72
CA CYS A 180 11.35 1.25 -5.27
C CYS A 180 11.46 2.71 -4.79
N LEU A 181 10.65 3.06 -3.78
CA LEU A 181 10.63 4.35 -3.13
C LEU A 181 10.95 4.19 -1.64
N LYS A 182 12.05 4.80 -1.19
CA LYS A 182 12.45 4.78 0.22
C LYS A 182 11.91 6.02 0.94
N VAL A 183 11.16 5.81 2.01
CA VAL A 183 10.64 6.87 2.87
C VAL A 183 11.63 7.11 4.01
N PRO A 184 12.24 8.32 4.09
CA PRO A 184 13.21 8.60 5.14
C PRO A 184 12.53 8.61 6.52
N PRO A 185 13.17 8.00 7.54
CA PRO A 185 12.66 8.02 8.90
C PRO A 185 12.67 9.45 9.46
N LEU A 186 11.84 9.73 10.46
CA LEU A 186 11.65 11.10 10.97
C LEU A 186 12.96 11.75 11.47
N ARG A 187 13.91 10.95 11.99
CA ARG A 187 15.24 11.41 12.42
C ARG A 187 16.11 12.00 11.29
N GLU A 188 15.83 11.66 10.03
CA GLU A 188 16.54 12.17 8.85
C GLU A 188 15.83 13.37 8.20
N ARG A 189 14.66 13.77 8.73
CA ARG A 189 13.84 14.88 8.24
C ARG A 189 13.32 15.77 9.39
N PRO A 190 14.21 16.35 10.21
CA PRO A 190 13.81 17.10 11.41
C PRO A 190 12.94 18.33 11.11
N GLU A 191 12.99 18.89 9.89
CA GLU A 191 12.17 20.03 9.49
C GLU A 191 10.67 19.69 9.46
N ASP A 192 10.31 18.41 9.30
CA ASP A 192 8.91 17.95 9.31
C ASP A 192 8.34 17.87 10.73
N ILE A 193 9.19 17.75 11.76
CA ILE A 193 8.75 17.52 13.15
C ILE A 193 7.86 18.67 13.64
N LEU A 194 8.34 19.90 13.59
CA LEU A 194 7.61 21.05 14.15
C LEU A 194 6.25 21.28 13.44
N PRO A 195 6.17 21.32 12.10
CA PRO A 195 4.89 21.41 11.38
C PRO A 195 3.93 20.26 11.69
N MET A 196 4.43 19.02 11.73
CA MET A 196 3.60 17.85 12.06
C MET A 196 3.06 17.95 13.49
N SER A 197 3.90 18.30 14.47
CA SER A 197 3.47 18.47 15.86
C SER A 197 2.41 19.56 15.99
N GLN A 198 2.58 20.71 15.32
CA GLN A 198 1.59 21.79 15.32
C GLN A 198 0.25 21.35 14.75
N TYR A 199 0.26 20.61 13.64
CA TYR A 199 -0.95 20.08 13.04
C TYR A 199 -1.67 19.11 13.96
N PHE A 200 -0.98 18.10 14.49
CA PHE A 200 -1.60 17.09 15.34
C PHE A 200 -2.09 17.67 16.67
N LEU A 201 -1.35 18.62 17.27
CA LEU A 201 -1.82 19.37 18.44
C LEU A 201 -3.09 20.17 18.14
N GLY A 202 -3.19 20.76 16.94
CA GLY A 202 -4.38 21.47 16.47
C GLY A 202 -5.60 20.55 16.33
N GLN A 203 -5.41 19.32 15.84
CA GLN A 203 -6.48 18.31 15.72
C GLN A 203 -6.97 17.80 17.07
N ILE A 204 -6.07 17.69 18.06
CA ILE A 204 -6.40 17.17 19.38
C ILE A 204 -7.12 18.21 20.24
N ARG A 205 -7.03 19.51 19.95
CA ARG A 205 -7.77 20.56 20.67
C ARG A 205 -9.23 20.61 20.19
N PRO A 206 -10.22 20.06 20.93
CA PRO A 206 -11.61 20.34 20.67
C PRO A 206 -11.91 21.70 21.32
N GLN A 207 -12.18 22.75 20.55
CA GLN A 207 -12.82 24.00 21.01
C GLN A 207 -12.57 24.38 22.49
N CYS A 208 -11.34 24.67 22.89
CA CYS A 208 -11.13 25.44 24.11
C CYS A 208 -11.35 26.92 23.77
N SER A 209 -12.62 27.32 23.72
CA SER A 209 -13.01 28.72 23.92
C SER A 209 -12.68 29.09 25.37
N LEU A 210 -11.65 29.92 25.55
CA LEU A 210 -11.48 30.75 26.73
C LEU A 210 -12.48 31.91 26.69
#